data_AF-K1SZ55-F1
#
_entry.id   AF-K1SZ55-F1
#
_cell.length_a   1.000
_cell.length_b   1.000
_cell.length_c   1.000
_cell.angle_alpha   90.00
_cell.angle_beta   90.00
_cell.angle_gamma   90.00
#
_symmetry.space_group_name_H-M   'P 1'
#
loop_
_entity.id
_entity.type
_entity.pdbx_description
1 polymer ?
#
loop_
_entity_poly.entity_id
_entity_poly.type
_entity_poly.pdbx_seq_one_letter_code
_entity_poly.pdbx_strand_id
1 'polypeptide(L)'
;RWKAERFRDSEGNLVFKRLNEEQKMTQSAGGSGDRHEFFEAELHYNRVFNKHHHVGSVLKYNQDSKIRTYNLGDDLKNSVPVRHQGFSGRFTYNWKYRYFVNFNFGYTGSENFAVGNQFGFFPAFSMAWNIAEEPFIQNNFKWLNMFKVRYSWGKVGNDNVSVRFPYMYTIGSFKNYQ
;
A
#
# COMPACT_ATOMS: atom_id res chain seq x y z
N ARG A 1 -41.38 30.78 -1.06
CA ARG A 1 -41.34 31.99 -0.18
C ARG A 1 -41.45 33.23 -1.07
N TRP A 2 -42.21 34.25 -0.69
CA TRP A 2 -42.41 35.46 -1.49
C TRP A 2 -41.88 36.68 -0.74
N LYS A 3 -41.34 37.66 -1.46
CA LYS A 3 -40.90 38.95 -0.88
C LYS A 3 -41.54 40.08 -1.66
N ALA A 4 -42.17 41.00 -0.93
CA ALA A 4 -42.66 42.24 -1.51
C ALA A 4 -41.47 43.06 -2.00
N GLU A 5 -41.52 43.51 -3.24
CA GLU A 5 -40.54 44.44 -3.78
C GLU A 5 -40.78 45.84 -3.23
N ARG A 6 -39.70 46.65 -3.19
CA ARG A 6 -39.75 47.99 -2.61
C ARG A 6 -40.56 48.97 -3.47
N PHE A 7 -40.78 48.62 -4.74
CA PHE A 7 -41.49 49.44 -5.72
C PHE A 7 -42.85 48.81 -6.04
N ARG A 8 -43.84 49.68 -6.28
CA ARG A 8 -45.21 49.31 -6.65
C ARG A 8 -45.35 49.36 -8.18
N ASP A 9 -46.32 48.64 -8.72
CA ASP A 9 -46.62 48.74 -10.15
C ASP A 9 -47.28 50.09 -10.49
N SER A 10 -47.51 50.33 -11.79
CA SER A 10 -48.08 51.58 -12.32
C SER A 10 -49.50 51.87 -11.82
N GLU A 11 -50.17 50.89 -11.23
CA GLU A 11 -51.52 51.01 -10.64
C GLU A 11 -51.47 51.13 -9.10
N GLY A 12 -50.26 51.14 -8.51
CA GLY A 12 -50.04 51.33 -7.07
C GLY A 12 -50.09 50.06 -6.23
N ASN A 13 -50.19 48.87 -6.84
CA ASN A 13 -50.27 47.61 -6.13
C ASN A 13 -48.88 47.10 -5.70
N LEU A 14 -48.85 46.33 -4.61
CA LEU A 14 -47.62 45.70 -4.13
C LEU A 14 -47.18 44.58 -5.09
N VAL A 15 -46.00 44.71 -5.67
CA VAL A 15 -45.40 43.67 -6.52
C VAL A 15 -44.69 42.66 -5.63
N PHE A 16 -45.11 41.39 -5.68
CA PHE A 16 -44.47 40.31 -4.94
C PHE A 16 -43.61 39.48 -5.88
N LYS A 17 -42.32 39.33 -5.56
CA LYS A 17 -41.43 38.43 -6.29
C LYS A 17 -41.31 37.09 -5.57
N ARG A 18 -41.52 36.00 -6.30
CA ARG A 18 -41.32 34.64 -5.79
C ARG A 18 -39.82 34.46 -5.57
N LEU A 19 -39.42 34.31 -4.31
CA LEU A 19 -38.00 34.16 -4.00
C LEU A 19 -37.50 32.77 -4.31
N ASN A 20 -38.30 31.72 -4.02
CA ASN A 20 -37.97 30.33 -4.32
C ASN A 20 -39.21 29.60 -4.87
N GLU A 21 -39.03 28.81 -5.93
CA GLU A 21 -40.02 27.85 -6.42
C GLU A 21 -40.06 26.59 -5.54
N GLU A 22 -41.19 25.90 -5.54
CA GLU A 22 -41.35 24.64 -4.80
C GLU A 22 -40.45 23.57 -5.42
N GLN A 23 -39.44 23.13 -4.70
CA GLN A 23 -38.66 21.96 -5.08
C GLN A 23 -39.21 20.73 -4.38
N LYS A 24 -39.55 19.69 -5.16
CA LYS A 24 -39.94 18.39 -4.62
C LYS A 24 -38.76 17.80 -3.83
N MET A 25 -39.03 17.25 -2.65
CA MET A 25 -38.03 16.48 -1.92
C MET A 25 -37.56 15.31 -2.80
N THR A 26 -36.26 15.21 -3.00
CA THR A 26 -35.65 14.08 -3.71
C THR A 26 -35.01 13.16 -2.69
N GLN A 27 -35.28 11.86 -2.82
CA GLN A 27 -34.57 10.82 -2.09
C GLN A 27 -33.64 10.12 -3.07
N SER A 28 -32.40 9.90 -2.67
CA SER A 28 -31.49 9.02 -3.39
C SER A 28 -31.01 7.91 -2.46
N ALA A 29 -30.86 6.72 -3.02
CA ALA A 29 -30.24 5.58 -2.36
C ALA A 29 -29.04 5.16 -3.20
N GLY A 30 -27.93 4.86 -2.54
CA GLY A 30 -26.70 4.39 -3.16
C GLY A 30 -26.12 3.23 -2.37
N GLY A 31 -25.34 2.39 -3.06
CA GLY A 31 -24.54 1.34 -2.47
C GLY A 31 -23.09 1.45 -2.93
N SER A 32 -22.19 0.87 -2.16
CA SER A 32 -20.83 0.58 -2.60
C SER A 32 -20.46 -0.81 -2.09
N GLY A 33 -19.57 -1.49 -2.81
CA GLY A 33 -19.18 -2.84 -2.48
C GLY A 33 -17.86 -3.20 -3.13
N ASP A 34 -16.92 -3.63 -2.30
CA ASP A 34 -15.67 -4.26 -2.70
C ASP A 34 -15.64 -5.65 -2.07
N ARG A 35 -15.13 -6.65 -2.80
CA ARG A 35 -14.78 -7.95 -2.24
C ARG A 35 -13.27 -8.08 -2.21
N HIS A 36 -12.74 -8.34 -1.02
CA HIS A 36 -11.32 -8.60 -0.81
C HIS A 36 -11.16 -10.03 -0.30
N GLU A 37 -10.42 -10.83 -1.05
CA GLU A 37 -10.02 -12.18 -0.69
C GLU A 37 -8.53 -12.15 -0.38
N PHE A 38 -8.13 -12.73 0.74
CA PHE A 38 -6.76 -12.74 1.22
C PHE A 38 -6.39 -14.11 1.77
N PHE A 39 -5.19 -14.57 1.43
CA PHE A 39 -4.59 -15.77 1.97
C PHE A 39 -3.14 -15.48 2.37
N GLU A 40 -2.76 -15.94 3.55
CA GLU A 40 -1.41 -15.81 4.07
C GLU A 40 -1.00 -17.09 4.79
N ALA A 41 0.22 -17.54 4.50
CA ALA A 41 0.84 -18.66 5.18
C ALA A 41 2.25 -18.26 5.61
N GLU A 42 2.59 -18.55 6.86
CA GLU A 42 3.90 -18.24 7.42
C GLU A 42 4.52 -19.47 8.09
N LEU A 43 5.82 -19.65 7.87
CA LEU A 43 6.64 -20.65 8.53
C LEU A 43 7.74 -19.93 9.31
N HIS A 44 7.79 -20.18 10.61
CA HIS A 44 8.77 -19.60 11.52
C HIS A 44 9.71 -20.69 12.05
N TYR A 45 11.01 -20.43 11.97
CA TYR A 45 12.04 -21.30 12.52
C TYR A 45 13.01 -20.49 13.36
N ASN A 46 13.17 -20.84 14.63
CA ASN A 46 14.12 -20.19 15.52
C ASN A 46 14.89 -21.26 16.31
N ARG A 47 16.22 -21.20 16.25
CA ARG A 47 17.09 -22.16 16.94
C ARG A 47 18.34 -21.48 17.47
N VAL A 48 18.72 -21.86 18.68
CA VAL A 48 20.00 -21.48 19.27
C VAL A 48 20.93 -22.69 19.29
N PHE A 49 22.10 -22.58 18.66
CA PHE A 49 23.15 -23.57 18.70
C PHE A 49 24.28 -23.12 19.63
N ASN A 50 24.78 -24.04 20.46
CA ASN A 50 25.91 -23.83 21.36
C ASN A 50 25.83 -22.54 22.20
N LYS A 51 24.61 -22.13 22.60
CA LYS A 51 24.31 -20.90 23.38
C LYS A 51 24.75 -19.57 22.74
N HIS A 52 25.34 -19.60 21.56
CA HIS A 52 26.02 -18.44 20.97
C HIS A 52 25.55 -18.14 19.54
N HIS A 53 25.01 -19.13 18.83
CA HIS A 53 24.56 -19.00 17.45
C HIS A 53 23.05 -18.97 17.43
N HIS A 54 22.48 -17.79 17.22
CA HIS A 54 21.04 -17.61 17.13
C HIS A 54 20.69 -17.53 15.65
N VAL A 55 19.95 -18.54 15.17
CA VAL A 55 19.47 -18.62 13.79
C VAL A 55 17.96 -18.46 13.82
N GLY A 56 17.47 -17.51 13.03
CA GLY A 56 16.06 -17.28 12.78
C GLY A 56 15.78 -17.31 11.29
N SER A 57 14.64 -17.87 10.91
CA SER A 57 14.11 -17.81 9.57
C SER A 57 12.59 -17.64 9.61
N VAL A 58 12.08 -16.81 8.74
CA VAL A 58 10.66 -16.66 8.47
C VAL A 58 10.47 -16.77 6.96
N LEU A 59 9.57 -17.65 6.53
CA LEU A 59 9.10 -17.71 5.16
C LEU A 59 7.61 -17.36 5.16
N LYS A 60 7.19 -16.54 4.20
CA LYS A 60 5.83 -16.05 4.09
C LYS A 60 5.38 -16.13 2.65
N TYR A 61 4.20 -16.68 2.46
CA TYR A 61 3.46 -16.64 1.21
C TYR A 61 2.20 -15.81 1.42
N ASN A 62 1.93 -14.86 0.53
CA ASN A 62 0.72 -14.07 0.56
C ASN A 62 0.07 -14.01 -0.82
N GLN A 63 -1.26 -13.95 -0.85
CA GLN A 63 -2.05 -13.79 -2.05
C GLN A 63 -3.27 -12.95 -1.73
N ASP A 64 -3.50 -11.89 -2.50
CA ASP A 64 -4.68 -11.05 -2.37
C ASP A 64 -5.38 -10.85 -3.72
N SER A 65 -6.70 -10.71 -3.66
CA SER A 65 -7.55 -10.43 -4.80
C SER A 65 -8.64 -9.44 -4.39
N LYS A 66 -8.66 -8.27 -5.02
CA LYS A 66 -9.67 -7.23 -4.80
C LYS A 66 -10.51 -7.03 -6.04
N ILE A 67 -11.83 -7.14 -5.95
CA ILE A 67 -12.76 -6.82 -7.04
C ILE A 67 -13.81 -5.83 -6.57
N ARG A 68 -14.15 -4.88 -7.44
CA ARG A 68 -15.28 -3.97 -7.21
C ARG A 68 -16.57 -4.69 -7.59
N THR A 69 -17.51 -4.84 -6.65
CA THR A 69 -18.76 -5.61 -6.86
C THR A 69 -19.96 -4.72 -7.17
N TYR A 70 -19.82 -3.40 -7.07
CA TYR A 70 -20.88 -2.43 -7.29
C TYR A 70 -20.39 -1.20 -8.10
N ASN A 71 -21.28 -0.52 -8.84
CA ASN A 71 -20.93 0.66 -9.67
C ASN A 71 -19.72 0.45 -10.59
N LEU A 72 -19.73 -0.63 -11.39
CA LEU A 72 -18.62 -0.96 -12.28
C LEU A 72 -18.42 0.07 -13.41
N GLY A 73 -19.47 0.80 -13.80
CA GLY A 73 -19.44 1.75 -14.92
C GLY A 73 -19.27 1.05 -16.27
N ASP A 74 -18.97 1.82 -17.33
CA ASP A 74 -18.87 1.29 -18.70
C ASP A 74 -17.49 0.72 -19.05
N ASP A 75 -16.49 0.94 -18.19
CA ASP A 75 -15.14 0.41 -18.40
C ASP A 75 -15.04 -1.04 -17.91
N LEU A 76 -14.90 -1.96 -18.88
CA LEU A 76 -14.76 -3.40 -18.65
C LEU A 76 -13.62 -3.74 -17.68
N LYS A 77 -12.57 -2.90 -17.63
CA LYS A 77 -11.44 -3.08 -16.71
C LYS A 77 -11.89 -3.10 -15.26
N ASN A 78 -12.93 -2.37 -14.88
CA ASN A 78 -13.41 -2.30 -13.49
C ASN A 78 -13.99 -3.62 -12.98
N SER A 79 -14.34 -4.56 -13.88
CA SER A 79 -14.86 -5.89 -13.54
C SER A 79 -13.76 -6.94 -13.34
N VAL A 80 -12.51 -6.62 -13.68
CA VAL A 80 -11.38 -7.54 -13.50
C VAL A 80 -10.85 -7.40 -12.07
N PRO A 81 -10.65 -8.49 -11.31
CA PRO A 81 -10.04 -8.42 -9.98
C PRO A 81 -8.61 -7.90 -10.07
N VAL A 82 -8.15 -7.13 -9.09
CA VAL A 82 -6.74 -6.77 -8.87
C VAL A 82 -6.10 -7.82 -7.98
N ARG A 83 -5.02 -8.46 -8.44
CA ARG A 83 -4.36 -9.54 -7.72
C ARG A 83 -2.87 -9.25 -7.48
N HIS A 84 -2.43 -9.55 -6.27
CA HIS A 84 -1.01 -9.66 -5.96
C HIS A 84 -0.72 -11.01 -5.33
N GLN A 85 0.48 -11.49 -5.57
CA GLN A 85 0.99 -12.73 -5.01
C GLN A 85 2.44 -12.51 -4.63
N GLY A 86 2.81 -12.86 -3.42
CA GLY A 86 4.13 -12.61 -2.89
C GLY A 86 4.69 -13.84 -2.18
N PHE A 87 5.98 -14.07 -2.39
CA PHE A 87 6.77 -14.90 -1.51
C PHE A 87 7.86 -14.03 -0.89
N SER A 88 7.95 -14.01 0.43
CA SER A 88 8.97 -13.27 1.14
C SER A 88 9.65 -14.15 2.16
N GLY A 89 10.92 -13.87 2.39
CA GLY A 89 11.70 -14.58 3.39
C GLY A 89 12.63 -13.64 4.13
N ARG A 90 12.86 -14.00 5.38
CA ARG A 90 13.77 -13.32 6.28
C ARG A 90 14.63 -14.36 6.96
N PHE A 91 15.93 -14.17 6.89
CA PHE A 91 16.93 -14.95 7.60
C PHE A 91 17.70 -14.03 8.52
N THR A 92 17.82 -14.41 9.78
CA THR A 92 18.55 -13.66 10.79
C THR A 92 19.57 -14.56 11.46
N TYR A 93 20.79 -14.06 11.60
CA TYR A 93 21.86 -14.72 12.30
C TYR A 93 22.46 -13.74 13.30
N ASN A 94 22.63 -14.21 14.54
CA ASN A 94 23.29 -13.45 15.58
C ASN A 94 24.32 -14.35 16.27
N TRP A 95 25.55 -13.87 16.35
CA TRP A 95 26.61 -14.49 17.10
C TRP A 95 26.96 -13.69 18.34
N LYS A 96 26.73 -14.30 19.53
CA LYS A 96 27.05 -13.75 20.86
C LYS A 96 26.52 -12.34 21.12
N TYR A 97 25.43 -11.92 20.48
CA TYR A 97 24.91 -10.55 20.54
C TYR A 97 25.91 -9.46 20.09
N ARG A 98 26.98 -9.87 19.41
CA ARG A 98 28.03 -9.01 18.87
C ARG A 98 27.83 -8.77 17.40
N TYR A 99 27.64 -9.85 16.62
CA TYR A 99 27.53 -9.76 15.17
C TYR A 99 26.15 -10.19 14.74
N PHE A 100 25.49 -9.33 13.99
CA PHE A 100 24.17 -9.55 13.46
C PHE A 100 24.25 -9.50 11.94
N VAL A 101 23.68 -10.50 11.30
CA VAL A 101 23.50 -10.56 9.85
C VAL A 101 22.04 -10.83 9.59
N ASN A 102 21.40 -9.99 8.78
CA ASN A 102 20.05 -10.27 8.31
C ASN A 102 19.99 -10.17 6.79
N PHE A 103 19.34 -11.14 6.20
CA PHE A 103 19.03 -11.16 4.78
C PHE A 103 17.52 -11.30 4.63
N ASN A 104 16.92 -10.41 3.86
CA ASN A 104 15.51 -10.43 3.52
C ASN A 104 15.39 -10.44 2.00
N PHE A 105 14.36 -11.10 1.51
CA PHE A 105 14.01 -11.02 0.10
C PHE A 105 12.50 -11.04 -0.04
N GLY A 106 12.02 -10.34 -1.07
CA GLY A 106 10.64 -10.42 -1.54
C GLY A 106 10.64 -10.76 -3.02
N TYR A 107 9.76 -11.67 -3.41
CA TYR A 107 9.40 -11.94 -4.79
C TYR A 107 7.91 -11.67 -4.92
N THR A 108 7.58 -10.49 -5.42
CA THR A 108 6.19 -10.01 -5.47
C THR A 108 5.75 -9.87 -6.91
N GLY A 109 4.60 -10.46 -7.22
CA GLY A 109 3.89 -10.38 -8.47
C GLY A 109 2.72 -9.40 -8.37
N SER A 110 2.58 -8.55 -9.39
CA SER A 110 1.42 -7.67 -9.57
C SER A 110 0.86 -7.87 -10.96
N GLU A 111 -0.46 -8.06 -11.07
CA GLU A 111 -1.14 -8.24 -12.36
C GLU A 111 -1.11 -6.99 -13.24
N ASN A 112 -0.74 -5.84 -12.67
CA ASN A 112 -0.75 -4.55 -13.36
C ASN A 112 0.38 -4.46 -14.40
N PHE A 113 1.38 -5.34 -14.35
CA PHE A 113 2.48 -5.39 -15.31
C PHE A 113 2.24 -6.39 -16.44
N ALA A 114 2.96 -6.19 -17.56
CA ALA A 114 2.85 -7.03 -18.74
C ALA A 114 3.16 -8.50 -18.44
N VAL A 115 2.51 -9.41 -19.16
CA VAL A 115 2.79 -10.85 -19.09
C VAL A 115 4.31 -11.08 -19.28
N GLY A 116 4.93 -11.78 -18.33
CA GLY A 116 6.38 -12.02 -18.29
C GLY A 116 7.19 -11.05 -17.40
N ASN A 117 6.64 -9.89 -17.04
CA ASN A 117 7.28 -8.89 -16.16
C ASN A 117 6.47 -8.60 -14.89
N GLN A 118 5.57 -9.52 -14.51
CA GLN A 118 4.68 -9.37 -13.37
C GLN A 118 5.40 -9.43 -12.04
N PHE A 119 6.53 -10.13 -11.99
CA PHE A 119 7.25 -10.40 -10.75
C PHE A 119 8.54 -9.61 -10.64
N GLY A 120 8.74 -9.00 -9.47
CA GLY A 120 9.98 -8.33 -9.09
C GLY A 120 10.67 -9.04 -7.93
N PHE A 121 12.00 -9.16 -8.01
CA PHE A 121 12.83 -9.64 -6.90
C PHE A 121 13.48 -8.46 -6.17
N PHE A 122 13.30 -8.43 -4.85
CA PHE A 122 13.66 -7.34 -3.96
C PHE A 122 14.54 -7.87 -2.82
N PRO A 123 15.85 -8.02 -3.02
CA PRO A 123 16.77 -8.41 -1.97
C PRO A 123 17.07 -7.23 -1.05
N ALA A 124 17.23 -7.51 0.23
CA ALA A 124 17.71 -6.58 1.22
C ALA A 124 18.65 -7.28 2.19
N PHE A 125 19.76 -6.64 2.50
CA PHE A 125 20.81 -7.17 3.34
C PHE A 125 21.18 -6.17 4.43
N SER A 126 21.49 -6.66 5.62
CA SER A 126 21.98 -5.82 6.71
C SER A 126 22.99 -6.56 7.57
N MET A 127 24.00 -5.81 8.02
CA MET A 127 24.95 -6.24 9.03
C MET A 127 24.91 -5.25 10.18
N ALA A 128 25.08 -5.74 11.40
CA ALA A 128 25.34 -4.87 12.53
C ALA A 128 26.39 -5.49 13.45
N TRP A 129 27.21 -4.62 14.03
CA TRP A 129 28.24 -5.00 14.98
C TRP A 129 28.07 -4.18 16.26
N ASN A 130 27.86 -4.89 17.37
CA ASN A 130 27.82 -4.32 18.71
C ASN A 130 29.22 -4.35 19.31
N ILE A 131 29.94 -3.25 19.14
CA ILE A 131 31.33 -3.07 19.57
C ILE A 131 31.41 -3.00 21.10
N ALA A 132 30.38 -2.45 21.78
CA ALA A 132 30.35 -2.37 23.25
C ALA A 132 30.38 -3.74 23.93
N GLU A 133 29.99 -4.80 23.23
CA GLU A 133 29.98 -6.16 23.74
C GLU A 133 31.32 -6.89 23.48
N GLU A 134 32.32 -6.21 22.91
CA GLU A 134 33.64 -6.80 22.77
C GLU A 134 34.39 -6.86 24.11
N PRO A 135 35.09 -7.97 24.42
CA PRO A 135 35.80 -8.12 25.69
C PRO A 135 36.78 -6.98 25.99
N PHE A 136 37.46 -6.43 24.98
CA PHE A 136 38.40 -5.33 25.15
C PHE A 136 37.71 -3.99 25.47
N ILE A 137 36.50 -3.76 24.96
CA ILE A 137 35.71 -2.56 25.28
C ILE A 137 35.14 -2.69 26.68
N GLN A 138 34.53 -3.83 27.01
CA GLN A 138 33.96 -4.06 28.34
C GLN A 138 35.01 -3.95 29.46
N ASN A 139 36.25 -4.39 29.21
CA ASN A 139 37.31 -4.34 30.20
C ASN A 139 37.94 -2.94 30.36
N ASN A 140 38.07 -2.17 29.27
CA ASN A 140 38.83 -0.91 29.26
C ASN A 140 37.95 0.36 29.30
N PHE A 141 36.72 0.28 28.79
CA PHE A 141 35.81 1.41 28.61
C PHE A 141 34.48 1.18 29.32
N LYS A 142 34.51 1.06 30.66
CA LYS A 142 33.33 0.82 31.52
C LYS A 142 32.21 1.89 31.40
N TRP A 143 32.49 3.03 30.78
CA TRP A 143 31.51 4.08 30.50
C TRP A 143 30.71 3.83 29.21
N LEU A 144 31.19 2.94 28.31
CA LEU A 144 30.57 2.68 27.01
C LEU A 144 29.65 1.44 27.09
N ASN A 145 28.42 1.64 27.55
CA ASN A 145 27.46 0.54 27.77
C ASN A 145 26.85 -0.02 26.47
N MET A 146 26.73 0.79 25.41
CA MET A 146 26.13 0.37 24.16
C MET A 146 26.71 1.17 23.00
N PHE A 147 27.29 0.47 22.03
CA PHE A 147 27.79 1.06 20.81
C PHE A 147 27.63 0.05 19.68
N LYS A 148 26.65 0.30 18.81
CA LYS A 148 26.28 -0.60 17.72
C LYS A 148 26.31 0.14 16.40
N VAL A 149 27.13 -0.36 15.48
CA VAL A 149 27.18 0.13 14.09
C VAL A 149 26.32 -0.77 13.24
N ARG A 150 25.51 -0.19 12.35
CA ARG A 150 24.64 -0.92 11.42
C ARG A 150 24.85 -0.40 10.02
N TYR A 151 24.94 -1.33 9.07
CA TYR A 151 24.90 -1.07 7.65
C TYR A 151 23.77 -1.89 7.02
N SER A 152 23.02 -1.29 6.12
CA SER A 152 21.93 -1.96 5.40
C SER A 152 21.83 -1.44 3.99
N TRP A 153 21.55 -2.34 3.05
CA TRP A 153 21.33 -2.05 1.65
C TRP A 153 20.21 -2.94 1.12
N GLY A 154 19.32 -2.41 0.29
CA GLY A 154 18.26 -3.20 -0.30
C GLY A 154 17.55 -2.50 -1.44
N LYS A 155 16.88 -3.30 -2.27
CA LYS A 155 16.05 -2.85 -3.38
C LYS A 155 14.58 -2.96 -2.99
N VAL A 156 13.77 -1.97 -3.33
CA VAL A 156 12.33 -1.93 -3.07
C VAL A 156 11.59 -1.69 -4.39
N GLY A 157 10.41 -2.28 -4.53
CA GLY A 157 9.51 -2.09 -5.67
C GLY A 157 8.32 -1.22 -5.32
N ASN A 158 7.75 -0.57 -6.34
CA ASN A 158 6.49 0.16 -6.24
C ASN A 158 5.67 -0.12 -7.50
N ASP A 159 4.45 -0.60 -7.32
CA ASP A 159 3.51 -0.92 -8.39
C ASP A 159 2.29 0.02 -8.42
N ASN A 160 2.30 1.07 -7.59
CA ASN A 160 1.27 2.10 -7.58
C ASN A 160 1.42 3.03 -8.80
N VAL A 161 0.84 2.62 -9.92
CA VAL A 161 0.77 3.38 -11.16
C VAL A 161 -0.65 3.92 -11.34
N SER A 162 -0.81 5.19 -11.72
CA SER A 162 -2.12 5.87 -11.86
C SER A 162 -3.05 5.28 -12.91
N VAL A 163 -2.55 4.38 -13.77
CA VAL A 163 -3.31 3.75 -14.86
C VAL A 163 -3.22 2.24 -14.71
N ARG A 164 -4.36 1.56 -14.84
CA ARG A 164 -4.43 0.10 -14.83
C ARG A 164 -4.08 -0.47 -16.22
N PHE A 165 -3.16 -1.44 -16.23
CA PHE A 165 -2.55 -2.04 -17.41
C PHE A 165 -1.82 -1.01 -18.30
N PRO A 166 -0.82 -0.28 -17.78
CA PRO A 166 -0.08 0.74 -18.53
C PRO A 166 0.70 0.18 -19.72
N TYR A 167 0.88 -1.15 -19.77
CA TYR A 167 1.49 -1.85 -20.91
C TYR A 167 0.53 -2.05 -22.09
N MET A 168 -0.79 -1.91 -21.90
CA MET A 168 -1.74 -1.94 -23.00
C MET A 168 -1.68 -0.62 -23.74
N TYR A 169 -1.67 -0.67 -25.07
CA TYR A 169 -1.72 0.51 -25.91
C TYR A 169 -2.99 1.32 -25.61
N THR A 170 -2.84 2.62 -25.35
CA THR A 170 -3.97 3.53 -25.28
C THR A 170 -4.48 3.73 -26.71
N ILE A 171 -5.56 3.03 -27.09
CA ILE A 171 -6.33 3.48 -28.25
C ILE A 171 -6.95 4.81 -27.82
N GLY A 172 -6.41 5.90 -28.35
CA GLY A 172 -6.96 7.23 -28.11
C GLY A 172 -8.44 7.23 -28.40
N SER A 173 -9.26 7.51 -27.39
CA SER A 173 -10.60 8.02 -27.65
C SER A 173 -10.39 9.39 -28.29
N PHE A 174 -10.55 9.45 -29.62
CA PHE A 174 -10.60 10.71 -30.34
C PHE A 174 -11.75 11.53 -29.75
N LYS A 175 -11.44 12.36 -28.75
CA LYS A 175 -12.31 13.50 -28.44
C LYS A 175 -12.14 14.47 -29.60
N ASN A 176 -13.13 14.43 -30.48
CA ASN A 176 -13.38 15.43 -31.49
C ASN A 176 -13.13 16.83 -30.89
N TYR A 177 -12.10 17.50 -31.38
CA TYR A 177 -12.05 18.95 -31.30
C TYR A 177 -13.11 19.47 -32.28
N GLN A 178 -14.16 20.10 -31.75
CA GLN A 178 -14.90 21.15 -32.44
C GLN A 178 -14.39 22.49 -31.93
#